data_AF-A0A4U2DGT1-F1
#
_entry.id   AF-A0A4U2DGT1-F1
#
_cell.length_a   1.000
_cell.length_b   1.000
_cell.length_c   1.000
_cell.angle_alpha   90.00
_cell.angle_beta   90.00
_cell.angle_gamma   90.00
#
_symmetry.space_group_name_H-M   'P 1'
#
loop_
_entity.id
_entity.type
_entity.pdbx_description
1 polymer ?
#
loop_
_entity_poly.entity_id
_entity_poly.type
_entity_poly.pdbx_seq_one_letter_code
_entity_poly.pdbx_strand_id
1 'polypeptide(L)' 'MNLTLLIHKSLKRGLGLSILGSCLCATSAISQEVTTAEVIASAACPECLDYEVIGACVWMTCTPAGCSTDTSIKVKHRLP' A
#
# COMPACT_ATOMS: atom_id res chain seq x y z
N MET A 1 -2.33 36.44 27.75
CA MET A 1 -1.03 36.72 27.08
C MET A 1 -0.59 35.49 26.31
N ASN A 2 0.05 35.48 25.15
CA ASN A 2 0.24 36.42 24.03
C ASN A 2 1.11 35.64 23.02
N LEU A 3 0.53 34.82 22.13
CA LEU A 3 1.30 34.14 21.07
C LEU A 3 0.57 34.15 19.72
N THR A 4 -0.75 33.99 19.72
CA THR A 4 -1.57 33.95 18.48
C THR A 4 -1.65 35.30 17.75
N LEU A 5 -1.49 36.43 18.46
CA LEU A 5 -1.55 37.77 17.86
C LEU A 5 -0.25 38.20 17.16
N LEU A 6 0.90 37.57 17.46
CA LEU A 6 2.16 37.86 16.76
C LEU A 6 2.20 37.25 15.36
N ILE A 7 1.64 36.03 15.21
CA ILE A 7 1.59 35.31 13.93
C ILE A 7 0.74 36.07 12.91
N HIS A 8 -0.39 36.63 13.35
CA HIS A 8 -1.32 37.34 12.48
C HIS A 8 -0.84 38.74 12.05
N LYS A 9 -0.01 39.40 12.87
CA LYS A 9 0.51 40.76 12.57
C LYS A 9 1.69 40.72 11.60
N SER A 10 2.49 39.65 11.62
CA SER A 10 3.57 39.42 10.64
C SER A 10 3.04 39.14 9.24
N LEU A 11 1.86 38.51 9.12
CA LEU A 11 1.30 38.10 7.82
C LEU A 11 0.73 39.28 7.00
N LYS A 12 0.35 40.40 7.63
CA LYS A 12 -0.31 41.54 6.93
C LYS A 12 0.64 42.66 6.49
N ARG A 13 1.96 42.54 6.73
CA ARG A 13 2.93 43.62 6.48
C ARG A 13 3.91 43.38 5.33
N GLY A 14 3.66 42.36 4.52
CA GLY A 14 4.50 42.01 3.36
C GLY A 14 3.72 41.99 2.06
N LEU A 15 2.86 42.99 1.79
CA LEU A 15 2.45 43.28 0.42
C LEU A 15 3.65 43.92 -0.30
N GLY A 16 4.58 43.07 -0.72
CA GLY A 16 5.78 43.42 -1.46
C GLY A 16 5.86 42.53 -2.69
N LEU A 17 5.42 43.09 -3.81
CA LEU A 17 5.62 42.66 -5.19
C LEU A 17 7.00 42.02 -5.40
N SER A 18 7.08 40.80 -5.97
CA SER A 18 8.02 40.40 -7.04
C SER A 18 8.30 38.90 -7.18
N ILE A 19 8.35 38.48 -8.46
CA ILE A 19 9.16 37.41 -9.07
C ILE A 19 8.66 35.95 -8.99
N LEU A 20 8.29 35.47 -10.18
CA LEU A 20 8.44 34.13 -10.76
C LEU A 20 9.10 33.06 -9.86
N GLY A 21 8.34 31.99 -9.59
CA GLY A 21 8.86 30.78 -8.98
C GLY A 21 7.72 29.88 -8.55
N SER A 22 7.09 29.18 -9.50
CA SER A 22 6.02 28.23 -9.22
C SER A 22 6.48 27.24 -8.14
N CYS A 23 5.69 27.24 -7.07
CA CYS A 23 5.79 26.46 -5.85
C CYS A 23 6.19 25.00 -6.12
N LEU A 24 7.43 24.62 -5.77
CA LEU A 24 7.72 23.22 -5.46
C LEU A 24 7.05 22.94 -4.12
N CYS A 25 5.94 22.19 -4.16
CA CYS A 25 5.39 21.53 -2.99
C CYS A 25 6.46 20.58 -2.45
N ALA A 26 7.24 21.04 -1.48
CA ALA A 26 8.07 20.15 -0.67
C ALA A 26 7.12 19.30 0.19
N THR A 27 6.69 18.16 -0.33
CA THR A 27 6.17 17.09 0.51
C THR A 27 7.34 16.64 1.38
N SER A 28 7.39 17.15 2.61
CA SER A 28 8.24 16.59 3.66
C SER A 28 7.86 15.12 3.79
N ALA A 29 8.69 14.22 3.26
CA ALA A 29 8.59 12.80 3.52
C ALA A 29 8.78 12.61 5.02
N ILE A 30 7.68 12.40 5.74
CA ILE A 30 7.74 11.89 7.10
C ILE A 30 8.32 10.49 6.95
N SER A 31 9.53 10.24 7.46
CA SER A 31 10.09 8.90 7.51
C SER A 31 9.27 8.08 8.50
N GLN A 32 8.16 7.51 8.03
CA GLN A 32 7.39 6.52 8.76
C GLN A 32 8.24 5.23 8.77
N GLU A 33 8.51 4.73 9.96
CA GLU A 33 9.17 3.44 10.13
C GLU A 33 8.20 2.37 9.62
N VAL A 34 8.55 1.70 8.51
CA VAL A 34 7.72 0.66 7.93
C VAL A 34 7.64 -0.49 8.93
N THR A 35 6.51 -0.57 9.63
CA THR A 35 6.28 -1.64 10.60
C THR A 35 5.92 -2.92 9.87
N THR A 36 6.29 -4.07 10.44
CA THR A 36 5.93 -5.38 9.88
C THR A 36 4.40 -5.54 9.78
N ALA A 37 3.64 -4.94 10.70
CA ALA A 37 2.18 -4.96 10.70
C ALA A 37 1.61 -4.24 9.46
N GLU A 38 2.20 -3.12 9.05
CA GLU A 38 1.76 -2.34 7.88
C GLU A 38 2.07 -3.06 6.56
N VAL A 39 3.21 -3.77 6.50
CA VAL A 39 3.55 -4.65 5.37
C VAL A 39 2.58 -5.82 5.27
N ILE A 40 2.27 -6.49 6.39
CA ILE A 40 1.30 -7.59 6.43
C ILE A 40 -0.09 -7.09 6.04
N ALA A 41 -0.51 -5.91 6.52
CA ALA A 41 -1.79 -5.31 6.18
C ALA A 41 -1.89 -5.03 4.67
N SER A 42 -0.82 -4.52 4.06
CA SER A 42 -0.76 -4.24 2.62
C SER A 42 -0.71 -5.52 1.78
N ALA A 43 -0.05 -6.57 2.27
CA ALA A 43 0.00 -7.88 1.62
C ALA A 43 -1.31 -8.66 1.76
N ALA A 44 -2.12 -8.37 2.79
CA ALA A 44 -3.41 -9.03 3.03
C ALA A 44 -4.58 -8.47 2.19
N CYS A 45 -4.34 -7.43 1.37
CA CYS A 45 -5.37 -6.85 0.52
C CYS A 45 -5.80 -7.85 -0.58
N PRO A 46 -7.05 -8.33 -0.58
CA PRO A 46 -7.55 -9.27 -1.59
C PRO A 46 -7.60 -8.64 -2.98
N GLU A 47 -7.75 -7.31 -3.05
CA GLU A 47 -7.68 -6.51 -4.28
C GLU A 47 -6.26 -6.51 -4.89
N CYS A 48 -5.22 -6.63 -4.05
CA CYS A 48 -3.82 -6.70 -4.49
C CYS A 48 -3.42 -8.12 -4.88
N LEU A 49 -4.08 -9.13 -4.32
CA LEU A 49 -3.87 -10.53 -4.64
C LEU A 49 -5.06 -11.03 -5.46
N ASP A 50 -5.29 -10.40 -6.62
CA ASP A 50 -6.35 -10.83 -7.55
C ASP A 50 -5.98 -12.22 -8.12
N TYR A 51 -6.40 -13.24 -7.39
CA TYR A 51 -6.20 -14.64 -7.70
C TYR A 51 -7.33 -15.10 -8.62
N GLU A 52 -6.97 -15.41 -9.86
CA GLU A 52 -7.90 -16.02 -10.80
C GLU A 52 -7.72 -17.53 -10.78
N VAL A 53 -8.82 -18.26 -10.57
CA VAL A 53 -8.86 -19.71 -10.72
C VAL A 53 -8.73 -20.05 -12.20
N ILE A 54 -7.63 -20.67 -12.58
CA ILE A 54 -7.35 -21.08 -13.97
C ILE A 54 -7.56 -22.57 -14.20
N GLY A 55 -7.79 -23.34 -13.14
CA GLY A 55 -8.11 -24.75 -13.24
C GLY A 55 -7.92 -25.51 -11.93
N ALA A 56 -7.89 -26.83 -12.04
CA ALA A 56 -7.62 -27.72 -10.93
C ALA A 56 -6.56 -28.76 -11.34
N CYS A 57 -5.69 -29.09 -10.41
CA CYS A 57 -4.75 -30.20 -10.51
C CYS A 57 -5.29 -31.36 -9.69
N VAL A 58 -5.48 -32.52 -10.33
CA VAL A 58 -5.93 -33.74 -9.66
C VAL A 58 -4.80 -34.76 -9.75
N TRP A 59 -4.52 -35.44 -8.65
CA TRP A 59 -3.59 -36.56 -8.63
C TRP A 59 -4.07 -37.66 -7.69
N MET A 60 -3.46 -38.83 -7.80
CA MET A 60 -3.74 -39.95 -6.90
C MET A 60 -2.47 -40.49 -6.27
N THR A 61 -2.58 -40.85 -5.00
CA THR A 61 -1.53 -41.52 -4.25
C THR A 61 -2.02 -42.90 -3.82
N CYS A 62 -1.32 -43.96 -4.23
CA CYS A 62 -1.70 -45.33 -3.95
C CYS A 62 -0.73 -46.01 -2.98
N THR A 63 -1.30 -46.80 -2.07
CA THR A 63 -0.62 -47.74 -1.18
C THR A 63 -1.23 -49.13 -1.38
N PRO A 64 -0.60 -50.22 -0.90
CA PRO A 64 -1.18 -51.57 -1.00
C PRO A 64 -2.56 -51.71 -0.32
N ALA A 65 -2.89 -50.83 0.63
CA ALA A 65 -4.19 -50.80 1.31
C ALA A 65 -5.27 -50.02 0.53
N GLY A 66 -4.89 -49.21 -0.47
CA GLY A 66 -5.82 -48.41 -1.26
C GLY A 66 -5.20 -47.12 -1.82
N CYS A 67 -5.99 -46.38 -2.60
CA CYS A 67 -5.60 -45.12 -3.22
C CYS A 67 -6.44 -43.95 -2.69
N SER A 68 -5.83 -42.77 -2.60
CA SER A 68 -6.49 -41.50 -2.34
C SER A 68 -6.37 -40.58 -3.54
N THR A 69 -7.41 -39.81 -3.82
CA THR A 69 -7.41 -38.76 -4.84
C THR A 69 -7.34 -37.41 -4.14
N ASP A 70 -6.37 -36.61 -4.53
CA ASP A 70 -6.16 -35.27 -4.03
C ASP A 70 -6.41 -34.26 -5.15
N THR A 71 -6.91 -33.08 -4.78
CA THR A 71 -7.18 -31.99 -5.72
C THR A 71 -6.63 -30.70 -5.15
N SER A 72 -5.91 -29.93 -5.97
CA SER A 72 -5.48 -28.58 -5.66
C SER A 72 -5.98 -27.60 -6.71
N ILE A 73 -6.42 -26.42 -6.26
CA ILE A 73 -6.87 -25.36 -7.17
C ILE A 73 -5.64 -24.68 -7.77
N LYS A 74 -5.61 -24.58 -9.09
CA LYS A 74 -4.58 -23.85 -9.82
C LYS A 74 -5.01 -22.39 -9.94
N VAL A 75 -4.27 -21.51 -9.30
CA VAL A 75 -4.49 -20.06 -9.35
C VAL A 75 -3.37 -19.38 -10.13
N LYS A 76 -3.68 -18.26 -10.78
CA LYS A 76 -2.68 -17.30 -11.26
C LYS A 76 -2.86 -15.98 -10.53
N HIS A 77 -1.79 -15.22 -10.39
CA HIS A 77 -1.87 -13.81 -10.08
C HIS A 77 -2.26 -13.03 -11.34
N ARG A 78 -3.17 -12.06 -11.20
CA ARG A 78 -3.50 -11.13 -12.28
C ARG A 78 -2.41 -10.08 -12.53
N LEU A 79 -1.57 -9.79 -11.53
CA LEU A 79 -0.46 -8.84 -11.63
C LEU A 79 0.80 -9.54 -12.20
N PRO A 80 1.47 -8.94 -13.21
CA PRO A 80 2.68 -9.48 -13.83
C PRO A 80 3.94 -9.31 -12.97
#